data_AF-A0A1L0DJA9-F1
#
_entry.id   AF-A0A1L0DJA9-F1
#
_cell.length_a   1.000
_cell.length_b   1.000
_cell.length_c   1.000
_cell.angle_alpha   90.00
_cell.angle_beta   90.00
_cell.angle_gamma   90.00
#
_symmetry.space_group_name_H-M   'P 1'
#
loop_
_entity.id
_entity.type
_entity.pdbx_description
1 polymer ?
#
loop_
_entity_poly.entity_id
_entity_poly.type
_entity_poly.pdbx_seq_one_letter_code
_entity_poly.pdbx_strand_id
1 'polypeptide(L)'
;MLNASAKSNTSVYWYHFDEPSTLDLKWKGKSCHGIDLLYLFGSRSDMNESQEHLVSDYMSRLINFVNGEEPWEPYTKRKALMVFGPVLNGKSKGQMMDQEHDENRNFKRFEKLREIPGKVLDDFYTALDCLTNEREFTS
;
A
#
# COMPACT_ATOMS: atom_id res chain seq x y z
N MET A 1 2.63 -6.53 -14.26
CA MET A 1 1.23 -6.09 -14.11
C MET A 1 0.88 -4.81 -14.88
N LEU A 2 1.65 -3.71 -14.77
CA LEU A 2 1.31 -2.46 -15.48
C LEU A 2 1.26 -2.53 -17.02
N ASN A 3 2.11 -3.37 -17.64
CA ASN A 3 2.09 -3.55 -19.10
C ASN A 3 0.87 -4.33 -19.62
N ALA A 4 0.14 -5.05 -18.77
CA ALA A 4 -1.06 -5.79 -19.17
C ALA A 4 -2.29 -4.87 -19.25
N SER A 5 -2.39 -3.88 -18.34
CA SER A 5 -3.50 -2.92 -18.30
C SER A 5 -3.55 -2.00 -19.53
N ALA A 6 -2.40 -1.66 -20.13
CA ALA A 6 -2.35 -0.81 -21.31
C ALA A 6 -3.09 -1.40 -22.53
N LYS A 7 -3.38 -2.71 -22.53
CA LYS A 7 -4.07 -3.40 -23.64
C LYS A 7 -5.60 -3.49 -23.49
N SER A 8 -6.18 -3.21 -22.32
CA SER A 8 -7.59 -3.59 -22.04
C SER A 8 -8.57 -2.42 -21.88
N ASN A 9 -8.18 -1.17 -22.11
CA ASN A 9 -9.00 0.03 -21.82
C ASN A 9 -9.57 0.07 -20.38
N THR A 10 -9.03 -0.74 -19.47
CA THR A 10 -9.50 -0.84 -18.09
C THR A 10 -8.82 0.23 -17.25
N SER A 11 -9.61 1.06 -16.58
CA SER A 11 -9.11 1.97 -15.55
C SER A 11 -8.49 1.17 -14.40
N VAL A 12 -7.25 1.52 -14.05
CA VAL A 12 -6.54 0.92 -12.91
C VAL A 12 -6.35 2.00 -11.86
N TYR A 13 -6.77 1.72 -10.63
CA TYR A 13 -6.57 2.59 -9.48
C TYR A 13 -5.56 1.92 -8.56
N TRP A 14 -4.47 2.63 -8.27
CA TRP A 14 -3.42 2.16 -7.37
C TRP A 14 -3.43 3.07 -6.14
N TYR A 15 -3.40 2.48 -4.95
CA TYR A 15 -3.10 3.19 -3.71
C TYR A 15 -1.97 2.56 -2.90
N HIS A 16 -1.43 3.37 -2.00
CA HIS A 16 -0.61 2.94 -0.88
C HIS A 16 -1.20 3.45 0.43
N PHE A 17 -0.99 2.68 1.49
CA PHE A 17 -1.43 3.02 2.83
C PHE A 17 -0.21 3.08 3.77
N ASP A 18 0.21 4.29 4.09
CA ASP A 18 1.45 4.59 4.81
C ASP A 18 1.24 5.03 6.25
N GLU A 19 -0.01 5.01 6.73
CA GLU A 19 -0.29 5.33 8.12
C GLU A 19 0.38 4.29 9.06
N PRO A 20 1.20 4.74 10.02
CA PRO A 20 1.90 3.84 10.92
C PRO A 20 0.96 3.09 11.86
N SER A 21 1.25 1.81 12.11
CA SER A 21 0.57 1.03 13.13
C SER A 21 0.80 1.61 14.53
N THR A 22 -0.28 1.81 15.27
CA THR A 22 -0.25 2.17 16.71
C THR A 22 -0.27 0.95 17.62
N LEU A 23 -0.60 -0.23 17.07
CA LEU A 23 -0.69 -1.47 17.82
C LEU A 23 0.63 -1.76 18.52
N ASP A 24 0.56 -2.18 19.78
CA ASP A 24 1.74 -2.48 20.60
C ASP A 24 2.36 -3.83 20.23
N LEU A 25 2.86 -3.91 18.99
CA LEU A 25 3.47 -5.07 18.37
C LEU A 25 4.83 -4.68 17.79
N LYS A 26 5.59 -5.67 17.30
CA LYS A 26 6.92 -5.49 16.69
C LYS A 26 6.97 -4.41 15.58
N TRP A 27 5.83 -4.12 14.95
CA TRP A 27 5.71 -3.18 13.84
C TRP A 27 5.11 -1.82 14.24
N LYS A 28 4.98 -1.53 15.54
CA LYS A 28 4.55 -0.22 16.03
C LYS A 28 5.39 0.90 15.42
N GLY A 29 4.74 1.96 14.97
CA GLY A 29 5.37 3.09 14.28
C GLY A 29 5.76 2.81 12.83
N LYS A 30 5.34 1.69 12.24
CA LYS A 30 5.54 1.37 10.81
C LYS A 30 4.22 1.05 10.16
N SER A 31 4.05 1.41 8.88
CA SER A 31 3.00 0.80 8.06
C SER A 31 3.37 -0.67 7.82
N CYS A 32 2.48 -1.57 8.19
CA CYS A 32 2.69 -3.01 8.08
C CYS A 32 1.62 -3.66 7.20
N HIS A 33 1.92 -4.86 6.71
CA HIS A 33 0.99 -5.60 5.87
C HIS A 33 -0.35 -5.82 6.56
N GLY A 34 -1.45 -5.45 5.88
CA GLY A 34 -2.82 -5.59 6.37
C GLY A 34 -3.28 -4.54 7.37
N ILE A 35 -2.46 -3.51 7.67
CA ILE A 35 -2.87 -2.44 8.59
C ILE A 35 -4.07 -1.65 8.07
N ASP A 36 -4.15 -1.46 6.74
CA ASP A 36 -5.24 -0.77 6.05
C ASP A 36 -6.60 -1.43 6.26
N LEU A 37 -6.63 -2.76 6.42
CA LEU A 37 -7.86 -3.50 6.74
C LEU A 37 -8.43 -3.11 8.10
N LEU A 38 -7.57 -2.87 9.10
CA LEU A 38 -8.03 -2.45 10.42
C LEU A 38 -8.70 -1.08 10.38
N TYR A 39 -8.21 -0.21 9.50
CA TYR A 39 -8.80 1.10 9.23
C TYR A 39 -10.07 1.00 8.39
N LEU A 40 -10.08 0.18 7.34
CA LEU A 40 -11.23 -0.02 6.45
C LEU A 40 -12.46 -0.56 7.18
N PHE A 41 -12.27 -1.56 8.04
CA PHE A 41 -13.37 -2.20 8.77
C PHE A 41 -13.63 -1.56 10.14
N GLY A 42 -13.04 -0.40 10.43
CA GLY A 42 -13.26 0.33 11.68
C GLY A 42 -12.92 -0.46 12.95
N SER A 43 -12.01 -1.43 12.86
CA SER A 43 -11.67 -2.36 13.95
C SER A 43 -10.67 -1.75 14.95
N ARG A 44 -10.66 -0.42 15.09
CA ARG A 44 -9.74 0.34 15.92
C ARG A 44 -10.45 1.40 16.74
N SER A 45 -10.12 1.47 18.02
CA SER A 45 -10.66 2.45 18.98
C SER A 45 -9.64 3.50 19.43
N ASP A 46 -8.41 3.45 18.91
CA ASP A 46 -7.24 4.20 19.37
C ASP A 46 -6.76 5.24 18.34
N MET A 47 -7.67 5.79 17.54
CA MET A 47 -7.35 6.78 16.52
C MET A 47 -7.44 8.20 17.07
N ASN A 48 -6.57 9.09 16.63
CA ASN A 48 -6.74 10.53 16.84
C ASN A 48 -7.64 11.14 15.74
N GLU A 49 -8.14 12.36 15.96
CA GLU A 49 -9.05 13.05 15.04
C GLU A 49 -8.52 13.13 13.59
N SER A 50 -7.21 13.34 13.42
CA SER A 50 -6.63 13.43 12.08
C SER A 50 -6.56 12.07 11.39
N GLN A 51 -6.37 10.98 12.15
CA GLN A 51 -6.48 9.61 11.65
C GLN A 51 -7.94 9.26 11.31
N GLU A 52 -8.90 9.67 12.14
CA GLU A 52 -10.34 9.49 11.83
C GLU A 52 -10.73 10.18 10.52
N HIS A 53 -10.23 11.39 10.29
CA HIS A 53 -10.40 12.09 9.01
C HIS A 53 -9.75 11.36 7.83
N LEU A 54 -8.54 10.82 7.99
CA LEU A 54 -7.87 10.04 6.95
C LEU A 54 -8.67 8.77 6.60
N VAL A 55 -9.17 8.08 7.63
CA VAL A 55 -9.98 6.87 7.49
C VAL A 55 -11.29 7.18 6.80
N SER A 56 -11.95 8.26 7.19
CA SER A 56 -13.18 8.73 6.54
C SER A 56 -12.96 9.01 5.05
N ASP A 57 -11.87 9.69 4.67
CA ASP A 57 -11.51 9.93 3.26
C ASP A 57 -11.22 8.61 2.53
N TYR A 58 -10.44 7.71 3.13
CA TYR A 58 -10.12 6.40 2.56
C TYR A 58 -11.36 5.53 2.32
N MET A 59 -12.21 5.38 3.34
CA MET A 59 -13.44 4.59 3.26
C MET A 59 -14.41 5.19 2.24
N SER A 60 -14.60 6.51 2.23
CA SER A 60 -15.49 7.19 1.28
C SER A 60 -15.06 6.91 -0.16
N ARG A 61 -13.76 6.96 -0.45
CA ARG A 61 -13.23 6.65 -1.79
C ARG A 61 -13.45 5.20 -2.18
N LEU A 62 -13.26 4.25 -1.27
CA LEU A 62 -13.53 2.85 -1.56
C LEU A 62 -15.01 2.55 -1.76
N ILE A 63 -15.90 3.19 -1.00
CA ILE A 63 -17.35 3.11 -1.21
C ILE A 63 -17.73 3.65 -2.59
N ASN A 64 -17.20 4.81 -2.97
CA ASN A 64 -17.42 5.39 -4.30
C ASN A 64 -16.96 4.43 -5.41
N PHE A 65 -15.79 3.80 -5.26
CA PHE A 65 -15.30 2.80 -6.21
C PHE A 65 -16.25 1.61 -6.36
N VAL A 66 -16.74 1.07 -5.25
CA VAL A 66 -17.70 -0.06 -5.25
C VAL A 66 -19.02 0.35 -5.89
N ASN A 67 -19.43 1.61 -5.78
CA ASN A 67 -20.61 2.16 -6.44
C ASN A 67 -20.40 2.54 -7.92
N GLY A 68 -19.21 2.26 -8.48
CA GLY A 68 -18.90 2.51 -9.89
C GLY A 68 -18.45 3.95 -10.18
N GLU A 69 -18.17 4.75 -9.16
CA GLU A 69 -17.60 6.09 -9.31
C GLU A 69 -16.07 6.04 -9.35
N GLU A 70 -15.43 7.06 -9.95
CA GLU A 70 -13.97 7.18 -9.91
C GLU A 70 -13.53 7.59 -8.48
N PRO A 71 -12.75 6.75 -7.75
CA PRO A 71 -12.35 7.08 -6.38
C PRO A 71 -11.22 8.12 -6.32
N TRP A 72 -10.42 8.18 -7.38
CA TRP A 72 -9.38 9.16 -7.67
C TRP A 72 -8.93 8.99 -9.13
N GLU A 73 -7.94 9.75 -9.59
CA GLU A 73 -7.46 9.66 -10.95
C GLU A 73 -6.86 8.27 -11.26
N PRO A 74 -7.28 7.59 -12.35
CA PRO A 74 -6.69 6.32 -12.75
C PRO A 74 -5.18 6.42 -12.98
N TYR A 75 -4.45 5.41 -12.51
CA TYR A 75 -3.01 5.25 -12.73
C TYR A 75 -2.64 5.29 -14.22
N THR A 76 -3.54 4.82 -15.09
CA THR A 76 -3.34 4.85 -16.54
C THR A 76 -3.28 6.26 -17.14
N LYS A 77 -3.82 7.29 -16.47
CA LYS A 77 -3.81 8.69 -16.95
C LYS A 77 -2.49 9.41 -16.66
N ARG A 78 -2.02 9.40 -15.40
CA ARG A 78 -0.84 10.18 -14.96
C ARG A 78 0.33 9.35 -14.42
N LYS A 79 0.19 8.03 -14.32
CA LYS A 79 1.16 7.17 -13.59
C LYS A 79 1.36 7.60 -12.13
N ALA A 80 0.36 8.25 -11.56
CA ALA A 80 0.29 8.62 -10.16
C ALA A 80 -0.61 7.64 -9.39
N LEU A 81 -0.35 7.46 -8.11
CA LEU A 81 -1.09 6.61 -7.20
C LEU A 81 -1.61 7.44 -6.02
N MET A 82 -2.64 6.94 -5.36
CA MET A 82 -3.17 7.55 -4.14
C MET A 82 -2.34 7.12 -2.93
N VAL A 83 -1.88 8.04 -2.10
CA VAL A 83 -1.17 7.73 -0.86
C VAL A 83 -2.02 8.19 0.33
N PHE A 84 -2.39 7.26 1.20
CA PHE A 84 -3.06 7.54 2.47
C PHE A 84 -2.04 7.55 3.60
N GLY A 85 -1.95 8.66 4.32
CA GLY A 85 -0.99 8.83 5.40
C GLY A 85 0.47 9.01 4.91
N PRO A 86 1.43 9.10 5.85
CA PRO A 86 1.19 9.24 7.28
C PRO A 86 0.56 10.60 7.61
N VAL A 87 -0.27 10.68 8.67
CA VAL A 87 -0.97 11.93 9.08
C VAL A 87 -0.03 12.98 9.71
N LEU A 88 1.28 12.83 9.49
CA LEU A 88 2.29 13.78 9.92
C LEU A 88 2.02 15.17 9.31
N ASN A 89 2.17 16.21 10.12
CA ASN A 89 2.00 17.61 9.73
C ASN A 89 0.58 17.99 9.23
N GLY A 90 -0.47 17.33 9.75
CA GLY A 90 -1.87 17.70 9.49
C GLY A 90 -2.43 17.20 8.16
N LYS A 91 -1.72 16.31 7.46
CA LYS A 91 -2.21 15.66 6.23
C LYS A 91 -3.19 14.54 6.55
N SER A 92 -4.46 14.89 6.73
CA SER A 92 -5.53 13.94 7.10
C SER A 92 -6.34 13.41 5.92
N LYS A 93 -5.83 13.49 4.68
CA LYS A 93 -6.51 13.00 3.47
C LYS A 93 -5.52 12.35 2.51
N GLY A 94 -6.02 11.44 1.67
CA GLY A 94 -5.25 10.85 0.60
C GLY A 94 -4.72 11.88 -0.40
N GLN A 95 -3.49 11.68 -0.88
CA GLN A 95 -2.84 12.55 -1.85
C GLN A 95 -2.42 11.77 -3.09
N MET A 96 -2.67 12.32 -4.29
CA MET A 96 -2.10 11.78 -5.51
C MET A 96 -0.59 12.07 -5.54
N MET A 97 0.22 11.01 -5.64
CA MET A 97 1.66 11.11 -5.76
C MET A 97 2.16 10.34 -6.97
N ASP A 98 3.09 10.94 -7.70
CA ASP A 98 3.91 10.22 -8.67
C ASP A 98 5.25 9.81 -8.03
N GLN A 99 6.04 9.03 -8.78
CA GLN A 99 7.29 8.48 -8.28
C GLN A 99 8.34 9.55 -7.95
N GLU A 100 8.30 10.72 -8.60
CA GLU A 100 9.27 11.80 -8.39
C GLU A 100 8.99 12.56 -7.09
N HIS A 101 7.70 12.68 -6.72
CA HIS A 101 7.26 13.44 -5.55
C HIS A 101 7.03 12.60 -4.29
N ASP A 102 7.12 11.26 -4.37
CA ASP A 102 7.04 10.38 -3.20
C ASP A 102 8.43 10.18 -2.58
N GLU A 103 8.80 11.13 -1.71
CA GLU A 103 10.07 11.16 -0.97
C GLU A 103 10.19 10.03 0.07
N ASN A 104 9.06 9.50 0.54
CA ASN A 104 9.02 8.46 1.56
C ASN A 104 9.43 7.10 0.97
N ARG A 105 9.22 6.90 -0.32
CA ARG A 105 9.60 5.68 -1.02
C ARG A 105 10.94 5.84 -1.71
N ASN A 106 11.91 5.09 -1.20
CA ASN A 106 13.21 4.98 -1.83
C ASN A 106 13.14 4.05 -3.07
N PHE A 107 12.54 4.52 -4.16
CA PHE A 107 12.39 3.78 -5.42
C PHE A 107 13.72 3.30 -6.00
N LYS A 108 14.82 4.02 -5.71
CA LYS A 108 16.18 3.63 -6.08
C LYS A 108 16.57 2.25 -5.53
N ARG A 109 15.99 1.81 -4.40
CA ARG A 109 16.19 0.44 -3.89
C ARG A 109 15.60 -0.60 -4.84
N PHE A 110 14.42 -0.34 -5.38
CA PHE A 110 13.78 -1.24 -6.33
C PHE A 110 14.51 -1.27 -7.66
N GLU A 111 15.04 -0.13 -8.12
CA GLU A 111 15.90 -0.08 -9.31
C GLU A 111 17.11 -0.99 -9.16
N LYS A 112 17.81 -0.90 -8.02
CA LYS A 112 18.95 -1.81 -7.72
C LYS A 112 18.54 -3.28 -7.64
N LEU A 113 17.37 -3.59 -7.07
CA LEU A 113 16.88 -4.99 -7.04
C LEU A 113 16.66 -5.54 -8.45
N ARG A 114 16.27 -4.70 -9.42
CA ARG A 114 16.08 -5.12 -10.83
C ARG A 114 17.40 -5.40 -11.55
N GLU A 115 18.52 -4.89 -11.05
CA GLU A 115 19.85 -5.17 -11.59
C GLU A 115 20.40 -6.53 -11.13
N ILE A 116 19.82 -7.11 -10.08
CA ILE A 116 20.23 -8.42 -9.57
C ILE A 116 19.82 -9.50 -10.58
N PRO A 117 20.74 -10.41 -10.98
CA PRO A 117 20.39 -11.52 -11.87
C PRO A 117 19.25 -12.36 -11.32
N GLY A 118 18.26 -12.68 -12.19
CA GLY A 118 17.04 -13.39 -11.78
C GLY A 118 17.31 -14.66 -10.98
N LYS A 119 18.31 -15.46 -11.39
CA LYS A 119 18.69 -16.69 -10.67
C LYS A 119 19.04 -16.43 -9.19
N VAL A 120 19.71 -15.32 -8.87
CA VAL A 120 20.08 -15.00 -7.48
C VAL A 120 18.84 -14.63 -6.67
N LEU A 121 17.87 -13.94 -7.27
CA LEU A 121 16.60 -13.65 -6.63
C LEU A 121 15.77 -14.92 -6.43
N ASP A 122 15.75 -15.83 -7.40
CA ASP A 122 15.04 -17.11 -7.31
C ASP A 122 15.59 -17.98 -6.16
N ASP A 123 16.93 -18.09 -6.07
CA ASP A 123 17.59 -18.82 -4.98
C ASP A 123 17.26 -18.18 -3.61
N PHE A 124 17.23 -16.84 -3.53
CA PHE A 124 16.87 -16.09 -2.31
C PHE A 124 15.40 -16.29 -1.91
N TYR A 125 14.47 -16.19 -2.86
CA TYR A 125 13.04 -16.40 -2.59
C TYR A 125 12.75 -17.83 -2.18
N THR A 126 13.41 -18.81 -2.81
CA THR A 126 13.31 -20.22 -2.43
C THR A 126 13.76 -20.43 -0.98
N ALA A 127 14.92 -19.86 -0.61
CA ALA A 127 15.42 -19.96 0.76
C ALA A 127 14.49 -19.29 1.79
N LEU A 128 13.91 -18.12 1.47
CA LEU A 128 12.92 -17.47 2.33
C LEU A 128 11.64 -18.30 2.48
N ASP A 129 11.16 -18.92 1.42
CA ASP A 129 9.97 -19.77 1.44
C ASP A 129 10.20 -20.99 2.34
N CYS A 130 11.34 -21.67 2.19
CA CYS A 130 11.76 -22.75 3.08
C CYS A 130 11.80 -22.31 4.55
N LEU A 131 12.32 -21.12 4.85
CA LEU A 131 12.46 -20.63 6.22
C LEU A 131 11.15 -20.17 6.86
N THR A 132 10.17 -19.71 6.06
CA THR A 132 9.01 -18.97 6.59
C THR A 132 7.67 -19.63 6.33
N ASN A 133 7.57 -20.47 5.29
CA ASN A 133 6.32 -21.06 4.84
C ASN A 133 6.30 -22.59 4.90
N GLU A 134 7.45 -23.26 5.11
CA GLU A 134 7.44 -24.68 5.45
C GLU A 134 6.69 -24.88 6.77
N ARG A 135 5.62 -25.67 6.70
CA ARG A 135 4.80 -26.03 7.85
C ARG A 135 4.97 -27.51 8.13
N GLU A 136 5.61 -27.82 9.24
CA GLU A 136 5.58 -29.18 9.78
C GLU A 136 4.22 -29.40 10.44
N PHE A 137 3.35 -30.15 9.77
CA PHE A 137 2.15 -30.68 10.40
C PHE A 137 2.51 -32.04 11.01
N THR A 138 2.65 -32.08 12.32
CA THR A 138 2.78 -33.34 13.06
C THR A 138 1.40 -34.05 13.07
N SER A 139 1.39 -35.30 12.61
CA SER A 139 0.22 -36.20 12.62
C SER A 139 -0.09 -36.73 14.00
#